data_AF-A0A2A4PHX4-F1
#
_entry.id   AF-A0A2A4PHX4-F1
#
_cell.length_a   1.000
_cell.length_b   1.000
_cell.length_c   1.000
_cell.angle_alpha   90.00
_cell.angle_beta   90.00
_cell.angle_gamma   90.00
#
_symmetry.space_group_name_H-M   'P 1'
#
loop_
_entity.id
_entity.type
_entity.pdbx_description
1 polymer ?
#
loop_
_entity_poly.entity_id
_entity_poly.type
_entity_poly.pdbx_seq_one_letter_code
_entity_poly.pdbx_strand_id
1 'polypeptide(L)' 'MSPQTIYALASAGGRAGIAVIRVSGPEAAAALTALAGESSAEAQDHPRRATRALLDDPGTSEPI' A
#
# COMPACT_ATOMS: atom_id res chain seq x y z
N MET A 1 17.24 -18.18 0.17
CA MET A 1 16.05 -17.59 -0.48
C MET A 1 16.01 -16.12 -0.14
N SER A 2 15.85 -15.24 -1.12
CA SER A 2 15.57 -13.83 -0.83
C SER A 2 14.13 -13.70 -0.29
N PRO A 3 13.89 -12.86 0.73
CA PRO A 3 12.54 -12.67 1.26
C PRO A 3 11.64 -12.07 0.18
N GLN A 4 10.44 -12.63 0.00
CA GLN A 4 9.44 -12.13 -0.93
C GLN A 4 8.62 -11.01 -0.27
N THR A 5 8.03 -10.14 -1.10
CA THR A 5 7.01 -9.19 -0.65
C THR A 5 5.66 -9.89 -0.63
N ILE A 6 4.98 -9.81 0.51
CA ILE A 6 3.66 -10.41 0.74
C ILE A 6 2.63 -9.34 1.08
N TYR A 7 1.37 -9.65 0.82
CA TYR A 7 0.24 -8.83 1.25
C TYR A 7 -0.88 -9.69 1.82
N ALA A 8 -1.69 -9.12 2.70
CA ALA A 8 -2.90 -9.77 3.22
C ALA A 8 -3.88 -8.73 3.78
N LEU A 9 -5.16 -9.11 3.82
CA LEU A 9 -6.13 -8.44 4.69
C LEU A 9 -5.69 -8.64 6.15
N ALA A 10 -5.46 -7.54 6.85
CA ALA A 10 -5.02 -7.50 8.25
C ALA A 10 -6.16 -7.11 9.21
N SER A 11 -7.35 -6.80 8.70
CA SER A 11 -8.59 -6.65 9.45
C SER A 11 -9.50 -7.87 9.30
N ALA A 12 -10.62 -7.91 10.04
CA ALA A 12 -11.67 -8.90 9.77
C ALA A 12 -12.29 -8.70 8.38
N GLY A 13 -12.78 -9.79 7.78
CA GLY A 13 -13.51 -9.74 6.51
C GLY A 13 -14.96 -9.27 6.67
N GLY A 14 -15.56 -8.82 5.56
CA GLY A 14 -16.94 -8.32 5.52
C GLY A 14 -17.05 -6.80 5.51
N ARG A 15 -18.27 -6.28 5.68
CA ARG A 15 -18.53 -4.83 5.67
C ARG A 15 -18.03 -4.20 6.96
N ALA A 16 -17.23 -3.15 6.84
CA ALA A 16 -16.70 -2.38 7.96
C ALA A 16 -16.48 -0.92 7.54
N GLY A 17 -16.32 -0.02 8.49
CA GLY A 17 -15.97 1.37 8.21
C GLY A 17 -14.55 1.54 7.67
N ILE A 18 -13.64 0.63 8.01
CA ILE A 18 -12.23 0.61 7.56
C ILE A 18 -11.81 -0.83 7.30
N ALA A 19 -11.10 -1.05 6.20
CA ALA A 19 -10.34 -2.27 5.94
C ALA A 19 -8.84 -1.94 6.00
N VAL A 20 -8.03 -2.88 6.53
CA VAL A 20 -6.57 -2.72 6.60
C VAL A 20 -5.92 -3.81 5.77
N ILE A 21 -5.15 -3.41 4.75
CA ILE A 21 -4.30 -4.31 3.98
C ILE A 21 -2.86 -4.07 4.42
N ARG A 22 -2.15 -5.13 4.83
CA ARG A 22 -0.74 -5.04 5.20
C ARG A 22 0.11 -5.58 4.05
N VAL A 23 1.15 -4.83 3.68
CA VAL A 23 2.19 -5.23 2.73
C VAL A 23 3.53 -5.28 3.46
N SER A 24 4.35 -6.30 3.23
CA SER A 24 5.64 -6.44 3.90
C SER A 24 6.66 -7.16 3.03
N GLY A 25 7.90 -6.69 3.01
CA GLY A 25 9.01 -7.24 2.25
C GLY A 25 9.79 -6.15 1.52
N PRO A 26 10.83 -6.52 0.75
CA PRO A 26 11.73 -5.57 0.11
C PRO A 26 11.03 -4.61 -0.89
N GLU A 27 9.96 -5.06 -1.54
CA GLU A 27 9.22 -4.26 -2.56
C GLU A 27 7.97 -3.57 -2.01
N ALA A 28 7.77 -3.52 -0.68
CA ALA A 28 6.55 -2.95 -0.11
C ALA A 28 6.39 -1.45 -0.40
N ALA A 29 7.50 -0.70 -0.37
CA ALA A 29 7.56 0.72 -0.71
C ALA A 29 7.21 0.94 -2.19
N ALA A 30 7.88 0.21 -3.09
CA ALA A 30 7.62 0.29 -4.53
C ALA A 30 6.17 -0.06 -4.89
N ALA A 31 5.59 -1.10 -4.27
CA ALA A 31 4.20 -1.46 -4.46
C ALA A 31 3.23 -0.36 -4.01
N LEU A 32 3.50 0.29 -2.87
CA LEU A 32 2.68 1.40 -2.40
C LEU A 32 2.79 2.62 -3.34
N THR A 33 4.00 2.95 -3.80
CA THR A 33 4.22 4.04 -4.76
C THR A 33 3.50 3.82 -6.09
N ALA A 34 3.49 2.58 -6.59
CA ALA A 34 2.75 2.25 -7.82
C ALA A 34 1.23 2.50 -7.68
N LEU A 35 0.66 2.23 -6.50
CA LEU A 35 -0.79 2.40 -6.23
C LEU A 35 -1.17 3.84 -5.87
N ALA A 36 -0.32 4.53 -5.11
CA ALA A 36 -0.64 5.82 -4.48
C ALA A 36 0.08 7.02 -5.10
N GLY A 37 0.91 6.77 -6.12
CA GLY A 37 1.74 7.76 -6.81
C GLY A 37 2.90 8.32 -5.98
N GLU A 38 3.64 9.25 -6.58
CA GLU A 38 4.89 9.83 -6.05
C GLU A 38 4.75 10.50 -4.67
N SER A 39 3.57 11.06 -4.36
CA SER A 39 3.31 11.66 -3.03
C SER A 39 3.44 10.66 -1.88
N SER A 40 3.28 9.37 -2.17
CA SER A 40 3.50 8.30 -1.20
C SER A 40 4.98 7.94 -1.04
N ALA A 41 5.81 8.17 -2.06
CA ALA A 41 7.25 7.91 -2.00
C ALA A 41 7.93 8.83 -0.97
N GLU A 42 7.59 10.12 -0.97
CA GLU A 42 8.08 11.08 0.05
C GLU A 42 7.67 10.69 1.48
N ALA A 43 6.50 10.05 1.63
CA ALA A 43 6.05 9.57 2.93
C ALA A 43 6.87 8.37 3.44
N GLN A 44 7.48 7.59 2.54
CA GLN A 44 8.27 6.41 2.89
C GLN A 44 9.62 6.79 3.54
N ASP A 45 10.12 8.01 3.30
CA ASP A 45 11.32 8.56 3.95
C ASP A 45 11.12 8.91 5.43
N HIS A 46 9.87 8.89 5.92
CA HIS A 46 9.53 9.22 7.30
C HIS A 46 8.85 8.02 8.00
N PRO A 47 9.63 7.10 8.60
CA PRO A 47 9.08 5.93 9.28
C PRO A 47 8.02 6.30 10.33
N ARG A 48 6.91 5.54 10.36
CA ARG A 48 5.75 5.73 11.27
C ARG A 48 4.92 7.00 11.02
N ARG A 49 4.91 7.51 9.78
CA ARG A 49 4.01 8.60 9.35
C ARG A 49 2.76 8.05 8.68
N ALA A 50 1.60 8.60 9.03
CA ALA A 50 0.36 8.35 8.30
C ALA A 50 0.20 9.40 7.19
N THR A 51 -0.16 8.94 5.99
CA THR A 51 -0.36 9.79 4.81
C THR A 51 -1.67 9.43 4.15
N ARG A 52 -2.41 10.43 3.68
CA ARG A 52 -3.61 10.23 2.88
C ARG A 52 -3.22 10.15 1.41
N ALA A 53 -3.66 9.12 0.71
CA ALA A 53 -3.55 8.99 -0.74
C ALA A 53 -4.85 8.45 -1.32
N LEU A 54 -5.07 8.72 -2.61
CA LEU A 54 -5.99 7.95 -3.43
C LEU A 54 -5.21 6.78 -4.03
N LEU A 55 -5.87 5.66 -4.27
CA LEU A 55 -5.26 4.49 -4.88
C LEU A 55 -5.84 4.32 -6.28
N ASP A 56 -4.96 4.10 -7.25
CA ASP A 56 -5.31 3.80 -8.62
C ASP A 56 -4.70 2.44 -9.03
N ASP A 57 -5.33 1.75 -9.97
CA ASP A 57 -4.78 0.54 -10.57
C ASP A 57 -3.51 0.92 -11.37
N PRO A 58 -2.33 0.35 -11.08
CA PRO A 58 -1.10 0.77 -11.75
C PRO A 58 -1.03 0.38 -13.23
N GLY A 59 -1.86 -0.57 -13.68
CA GLY A 59 -1.94 -1.04 -15.06
C GLY A 59 -2.93 -0.24 -15.92
N THR A 60 -3.96 0.38 -15.32
CA THR A 60 -5.02 1.10 -16.06
C THR A 60 -5.19 2.56 -15.66
N SER A 61 -4.62 2.99 -14.53
CA SER A 61 -4.84 4.29 -13.90
C SER A 61 -6.30 4.56 -13.50
N GLU A 62 -7.11 3.52 -13.37
CA GLU A 62 -8.48 3.65 -12.85
C GLU A 62 -8.47 3.69 -11.31
N PRO A 63 -9.36 4.48 -10.69
CA PRO A 63 -9.44 4.57 -9.23
C PRO A 63 -9.95 3.26 -8.60
N ILE A 64 -9.40 2.92 -7.42
CA ILE A 64 -9.77 1.74 -6.60
C ILE A 64 -10.85 2.09 -5.58
#